data_AF-Q6C0U3-F1
#
_entry.id   AF-Q6C0U3-F1
#
_cell.length_a   1.000
_cell.length_b   1.000
_cell.length_c   1.000
_cell.angle_alpha   90.00
_cell.angle_beta   90.00
_cell.angle_gamma   90.00
#
_symmetry.space_group_name_H-M   'P 1'
#
loop_
_entity.id
_entity.type
_entity.pdbx_description
1 polymer ?
#
loop_
_entity_poly.entity_id
_entity_poly.type
_entity_poly.pdbx_seq_one_letter_code
_entity_poly.pdbx_strand_id
1 'polypeptide(L)'
;MPKPKAPTSKRTSTRLREGIKKKAAAHGRKQRKLAKKDVTWKSKNKKDLGIPNSFPYKEQLLQQLDAQKQAEVAEKERKKEEARQARAEARSRGEDVPDEEEFEDNPMAALLASARAAAEEYDGSDDEDEEMESEVTELDVKVNPGDDVFNESSRKAFDKIFKTVVDQADVILYVLDSRDPEGTRSRAVESAILSNPDKRLIFILNKVDLIPAENLQNWVNTLRLTFPTLPLRAANSGPVTGRQLCNKNVTQQSTSTALLDALKKYAKDSQLKRSVIVGVIGYPNVGKSSIINALTKIHGGGRACPVGAQAGVTTALREVKIDNKLKILDSPGIVFPSEKANKVQEQARLVLLNAIPAKQMVDQVPAVQLLLKRLTNDESLLQQFMEHYSIPPLSHANFKDFTTNVLIHVARKTGRLGKGGIPNLEAASKNIINDWRDGRILGWTQAPEYTEALADEENRPGISSSKSLKAPAKQQDTKTVVQEWAKEFDLGGLWTPGEDDEDVDM
;
A
#
# COMPACT_ATOMS: atom_id res chain seq x y z
N MET A 1 -24.51 2.35 65.09
CA MET A 1 -23.95 2.16 63.74
C MET A 1 -22.63 2.92 63.63
N PRO A 2 -21.53 2.30 63.17
CA PRO A 2 -20.26 3.01 63.03
C PRO A 2 -20.38 4.11 61.97
N LYS A 3 -19.93 5.33 62.30
CA LYS A 3 -19.97 6.48 61.37
C LYS A 3 -19.08 6.17 60.15
N PRO A 4 -19.55 6.38 58.91
CA PRO A 4 -18.75 6.12 57.72
C PRO A 4 -17.54 7.06 57.69
N LYS A 5 -16.34 6.49 57.47
CA LYS A 5 -15.09 7.25 57.30
C LYS A 5 -15.15 8.02 55.98
N ALA A 6 -14.53 9.20 55.95
CA ALA A 6 -14.48 10.02 54.75
C ALA A 6 -13.80 9.26 53.58
N PRO A 7 -14.39 9.26 52.37
CA PRO A 7 -13.80 8.58 51.22
C PRO A 7 -12.52 9.28 50.76
N THR A 8 -11.46 8.50 50.52
CA THR A 8 -10.21 9.03 49.95
C THR A 8 -10.41 9.49 48.51
N SER A 9 -9.95 10.70 48.20
CA SER A 9 -10.05 11.26 46.84
C SER A 9 -9.26 10.44 45.82
N LYS A 10 -9.89 10.13 44.68
CA LYS A 10 -9.22 9.52 43.51
C LYS A 10 -8.41 10.53 42.69
N ARG A 11 -8.45 11.81 43.05
CA ARG A 11 -7.75 12.89 42.34
C ARG A 11 -6.26 12.83 42.67
N THR A 12 -5.43 12.55 41.66
CA THR A 12 -3.97 12.50 41.81
C THR A 12 -3.37 13.90 41.66
N SER A 13 -2.42 14.25 42.52
CA SER A 13 -1.65 15.50 42.36
C SER A 13 -0.72 15.40 41.15
N THR A 14 -0.45 16.53 40.51
CA THR A 14 0.51 16.62 39.39
C THR A 14 1.89 16.14 39.83
N ARG A 15 2.31 16.50 41.05
CA ARG A 15 3.56 16.01 41.69
C ARG A 15 3.61 14.49 41.79
N LEU A 16 2.52 13.84 42.19
CA LEU A 16 2.45 12.37 42.27
C LEU A 16 2.55 11.74 40.88
N ARG A 17 1.84 12.29 39.89
CA ARG A 17 1.86 11.80 38.50
C ARG A 17 3.26 11.87 37.89
N GLU A 18 3.94 13.02 38.05
CA GLU A 18 5.33 13.19 37.57
C GLU A 18 6.32 12.31 38.35
N GLY A 19 6.10 12.11 39.65
CA GLY A 19 6.89 11.17 40.45
C GLY A 19 6.77 9.72 39.97
N ILE A 20 5.56 9.27 39.62
CA ILE A 20 5.30 7.92 39.07
C ILE A 20 5.98 7.76 37.71
N LYS A 21 5.87 8.74 36.81
CA LYS A 21 6.57 8.71 35.51
C LYS A 21 8.08 8.58 35.66
N LYS A 22 8.69 9.37 36.55
CA LYS A 22 10.13 9.30 36.83
C LYS A 22 10.54 7.94 37.41
N LYS A 23 9.76 7.39 38.35
CA LYS A 23 10.00 6.06 38.92
C LYS A 23 9.88 4.94 37.88
N ALA A 24 8.86 4.99 37.02
CA ALA A 24 8.67 4.00 35.95
C ALA A 24 9.81 4.04 34.93
N ALA A 25 10.24 5.24 34.51
CA ALA A 25 11.37 5.41 33.60
C ALA A 25 12.69 4.90 34.23
N ALA A 26 12.95 5.20 35.51
CA ALA A 26 14.11 4.70 36.22
C ALA A 26 14.10 3.16 36.35
N HIS A 27 12.94 2.58 36.66
CA HIS A 27 12.75 1.13 36.72
C HIS A 27 13.01 0.46 35.36
N GLY A 28 12.47 1.02 34.27
CA GLY A 28 12.74 0.52 32.91
C GLY A 28 14.21 0.57 32.53
N ARG A 29 14.92 1.64 32.90
CA ARG A 29 16.38 1.73 32.72
C ARG A 29 17.13 0.67 33.53
N LYS A 30 16.72 0.40 34.77
CA LYS A 30 17.30 -0.64 35.62
C LYS A 30 17.08 -2.03 35.01
N GLN A 31 15.87 -2.35 34.56
CA GLN A 31 15.57 -3.62 33.90
C GLN A 31 16.36 -3.82 32.62
N ARG A 32 16.51 -2.80 31.76
CA ARG A 32 17.37 -2.91 30.55
C ARG A 32 18.83 -3.21 30.89
N LYS A 33 19.35 -2.64 31.99
CA LYS A 33 20.71 -2.94 32.47
C LYS A 33 20.83 -4.36 33.01
N LEU A 34 19.80 -4.85 33.72
CA LEU A 34 19.75 -6.22 34.23
C LEU A 34 19.60 -7.24 33.10
N ALA A 35 18.73 -6.98 32.12
CA ALA A 35 18.50 -7.84 30.96
C ALA A 35 19.76 -8.04 30.10
N LYS A 36 20.64 -7.03 30.03
CA LYS A 36 21.94 -7.15 29.36
C LYS A 36 22.94 -8.04 30.11
N LYS A 37 22.73 -8.25 31.41
CA LYS A 37 23.54 -9.12 32.28
C LYS A 37 22.95 -10.52 32.46
N ASP A 38 21.70 -10.72 32.04
CA ASP A 38 21.05 -12.04 32.06
C ASP A 38 21.72 -12.95 31.03
N VAL A 39 22.27 -14.07 31.48
CA VAL A 39 23.02 -15.05 30.64
C VAL A 39 22.07 -16.03 29.93
N THR A 40 20.77 -15.93 30.20
CA THR A 40 19.70 -16.80 29.68
C THR A 40 19.42 -16.63 28.18
N TRP A 41 20.07 -15.67 27.50
CA TRP A 41 19.97 -15.50 26.03
C TRP A 41 20.83 -16.47 25.21
N LYS A 42 21.64 -17.34 25.84
CA LYS A 42 22.63 -18.17 25.12
C LYS A 42 22.12 -19.47 24.49
N SER A 43 20.88 -19.92 24.71
CA SER A 43 20.35 -21.03 23.90
C SER A 43 19.59 -20.47 22.69
N LYS A 44 20.23 -20.48 21.51
CA LYS A 44 19.59 -20.14 20.22
C LYS A 44 18.39 -21.04 19.89
N ASN A 45 18.22 -22.14 20.62
CA ASN A 45 17.12 -23.07 20.45
C ASN A 45 16.03 -22.75 21.47
N LYS A 46 14.85 -22.36 20.98
CA LYS A 46 13.64 -22.33 21.81
C LYS A 46 13.40 -23.75 22.31
N LYS A 47 13.28 -23.94 23.62
CA LYS A 47 12.83 -25.22 24.17
C LYS A 47 11.38 -25.41 23.74
N ASP A 48 11.14 -26.38 22.86
CA ASP A 48 9.80 -26.82 22.56
C ASP A 48 9.19 -27.43 23.83
N LEU A 49 7.96 -27.04 24.15
CA LEU A 49 7.23 -27.52 25.32
C LEU A 49 6.66 -28.92 25.09
N GLY A 50 6.77 -29.44 23.85
CA GLY A 50 6.39 -30.80 23.48
C GLY A 50 4.88 -31.06 23.58
N ILE A 51 4.48 -32.31 23.37
CA ILE A 51 3.08 -32.72 23.46
C ILE A 51 2.68 -32.81 24.95
N PRO A 52 1.69 -32.03 25.41
CA PRO A 52 1.24 -32.07 26.79
C PRO A 52 0.73 -33.46 27.21
N ASN A 53 1.01 -33.86 28.45
CA ASN A 53 0.55 -35.15 28.99
C ASN A 53 -0.96 -35.31 29.06
N SER A 54 -1.72 -34.21 29.05
CA SER A 54 -3.18 -34.23 29.08
C SER A 54 -3.83 -34.55 27.72
N PHE A 55 -3.03 -34.75 26.66
CA PHE A 55 -3.56 -34.97 25.32
C PHE A 55 -4.06 -36.43 25.17
N PRO A 56 -5.36 -36.68 24.90
CA PRO A 56 -5.95 -38.02 24.91
C PRO A 56 -5.34 -39.01 23.91
N TYR A 57 -4.82 -38.52 22.79
CA TYR A 57 -4.24 -39.35 21.71
C TYR A 57 -2.71 -39.21 21.62
N LYS A 58 -2.04 -38.91 22.74
CA LYS A 58 -0.59 -38.69 22.78
C LYS A 58 0.19 -39.90 22.26
N GLU A 59 -0.23 -41.11 22.63
CA GLU A 59 0.42 -42.35 22.22
C GLU A 59 0.29 -42.62 20.72
N GLN A 60 -0.88 -42.31 20.13
CA GLN A 60 -1.10 -42.44 18.69
C GLN A 60 -0.22 -41.46 17.90
N LEU A 61 -0.10 -40.21 18.37
CA LEU A 61 0.80 -39.21 17.76
C LEU A 61 2.26 -39.64 17.83
N LEU A 62 2.70 -40.20 18.96
CA LEU A 62 4.08 -40.70 19.09
C LEU A 62 4.37 -41.85 18.12
N GLN A 63 3.43 -42.80 18.00
CA GLN A 63 3.56 -43.91 17.04
C GLN A 63 3.59 -43.44 15.58
N GLN A 64 2.79 -42.42 15.22
CA GLN A 64 2.84 -41.83 13.89
C GLN A 64 4.17 -41.15 13.61
N LEU A 65 4.73 -40.41 14.59
CA LEU A 65 6.02 -39.76 14.46
C LEU A 65 7.17 -40.77 14.32
N ASP A 66 7.13 -41.87 15.07
CA ASP A 66 8.14 -42.92 14.97
C ASP A 66 8.05 -43.67 13.63
N ALA A 67 6.84 -43.93 13.14
CA ALA A 67 6.63 -44.52 11.80
C ALA A 67 7.13 -43.59 10.68
N GLN A 68 6.87 -42.28 10.78
CA GLN A 68 7.40 -41.28 9.84
C GLN A 68 8.93 -41.26 9.83
N LYS A 69 9.57 -41.28 11.00
CA LYS A 69 11.04 -41.35 11.09
C LYS A 69 11.62 -42.61 10.47
N GLN A 70 10.98 -43.77 10.69
CA GLN A 70 11.42 -45.03 10.09
C GLN A 70 11.27 -45.00 8.56
N ALA A 71 10.18 -44.44 8.05
CA ALA A 71 9.96 -44.26 6.61
C ALA A 71 11.01 -43.32 5.99
N GLU A 72 11.32 -42.20 6.65
CA GLU A 72 12.32 -41.23 6.19
C GLU A 72 13.73 -41.83 6.16
N VAL A 73 14.09 -42.62 7.17
CA VAL A 73 15.38 -43.34 7.19
C VAL A 73 15.46 -44.39 6.09
N ALA A 74 14.39 -45.17 5.90
CA ALA A 74 14.34 -46.20 4.85
C ALA A 74 14.38 -45.58 3.43
N GLU A 75 13.70 -44.46 3.20
CA GLU A 75 13.75 -43.72 1.94
C GLU A 75 15.15 -43.16 1.66
N LYS A 76 15.81 -42.65 2.71
CA LYS A 76 17.19 -42.16 2.62
C LYS A 76 18.18 -43.28 2.30
N GLU A 77 18.01 -44.46 2.88
CA GLU A 77 18.81 -45.65 2.55
C GLU A 77 18.56 -46.09 1.11
N ARG A 78 17.29 -46.13 0.67
CA ARG A 78 16.93 -46.49 -0.71
C ARG A 78 17.53 -45.52 -1.72
N LYS A 79 17.45 -44.20 -1.47
CA LYS A 79 18.06 -43.17 -2.32
C LYS A 79 19.58 -43.30 -2.37
N LYS A 80 20.22 -43.71 -1.25
CA LYS A 80 21.67 -43.97 -1.20
C LYS A 80 22.05 -45.22 -2.00
N GLU A 81 21.25 -46.27 -1.96
CA GLU A 81 21.45 -47.48 -2.77
C GLU A 81 21.25 -47.22 -4.27
N GLU A 82 20.19 -46.49 -4.64
CA GLU A 82 19.93 -46.07 -6.02
C GLU A 82 21.08 -45.21 -6.57
N ALA A 83 21.58 -44.24 -5.79
CA ALA A 83 22.75 -43.44 -6.16
C ALA A 83 24.01 -44.29 -6.34
N ARG A 84 24.22 -45.31 -5.48
CA ARG A 84 25.34 -46.25 -5.60
C ARG A 84 25.24 -47.13 -6.85
N GLN A 85 24.03 -47.57 -7.21
CA GLN A 85 23.78 -48.35 -8.42
C GLN A 85 23.96 -47.52 -9.68
N ALA A 86 23.37 -46.33 -9.75
CA ALA A 86 23.54 -45.39 -10.86
C ALA A 86 25.02 -45.05 -11.10
N ARG A 87 25.79 -44.90 -10.02
CA ARG A 87 27.22 -44.66 -10.07
C ARG A 87 28.03 -45.87 -10.56
N ALA A 88 27.64 -47.09 -10.18
CA ALA A 88 28.26 -48.31 -10.70
C ALA A 88 27.99 -48.48 -12.20
N GLU A 89 26.78 -48.12 -12.67
CA GLU A 89 26.43 -48.10 -14.09
C GLU A 89 27.22 -47.03 -14.87
N ALA A 90 27.38 -45.82 -14.32
CA ALA A 90 28.21 -44.77 -14.92
C ALA A 90 29.68 -45.22 -15.07
N ARG A 91 30.22 -45.90 -14.03
CA ARG A 91 31.57 -46.50 -14.09
C ARG A 91 31.69 -47.57 -15.17
N SER A 92 30.62 -48.34 -15.44
CA SER A 92 30.59 -49.33 -16.53
C SER A 92 30.53 -48.70 -17.93
N ARG A 93 30.06 -47.45 -18.03
CA ARG A 93 29.99 -46.66 -19.27
C ARG A 93 31.27 -45.87 -19.57
N GLY A 94 32.29 -45.97 -18.71
CA GLY A 94 33.59 -45.32 -18.93
C GLY A 94 33.65 -43.85 -18.48
N GLU A 95 32.71 -43.39 -17.66
CA GLU A 95 32.75 -42.06 -17.04
C GLU A 95 33.56 -42.11 -15.74
N ASP A 96 34.58 -41.23 -15.63
CA ASP A 96 35.42 -41.10 -14.43
C ASP A 96 34.63 -40.43 -13.29
N VAL A 97 34.10 -41.23 -12.37
CA VAL A 97 33.41 -40.76 -11.17
C VAL A 97 34.32 -40.92 -9.93
N PRO A 98 34.77 -39.83 -9.27
CA PRO A 98 35.80 -39.88 -8.22
C PRO A 98 35.34 -40.58 -6.94
N ASP A 99 36.02 -41.66 -6.53
CA ASP A 99 35.67 -42.57 -5.41
C ASP A 99 35.32 -41.84 -4.09
N GLU A 100 34.24 -42.29 -3.43
CA GLU A 100 33.69 -41.67 -2.21
C GLU A 100 34.51 -41.94 -0.93
N GLU A 101 35.53 -42.80 -0.99
CA GLU A 101 36.33 -43.20 0.18
C GLU A 101 37.48 -42.22 0.53
N GLU A 102 37.68 -41.14 -0.22
CA GLU A 102 38.65 -40.08 0.14
C GLU A 102 38.03 -38.89 0.91
N PHE A 103 36.75 -38.97 1.29
CA PHE A 103 36.02 -37.81 1.85
C PHE A 103 35.90 -37.76 3.37
N GLU A 104 36.52 -38.67 4.13
CA GLU A 104 36.43 -38.64 5.60
C GLU A 104 37.36 -37.59 6.25
N ASP A 105 38.39 -37.09 5.57
CA ASP A 105 39.43 -36.25 6.20
C ASP A 105 39.50 -34.79 5.75
N ASN A 106 38.58 -34.27 4.92
CA ASN A 106 38.64 -32.84 4.54
C ASN A 106 37.27 -32.13 4.36
N PRO A 107 36.80 -31.34 5.36
CA PRO A 107 35.47 -30.72 5.35
C PRO A 107 35.25 -29.67 4.25
N MET A 108 36.32 -29.21 3.60
CA MET A 108 36.25 -28.25 2.50
C MET A 108 35.85 -28.92 1.17
N ALA A 109 36.20 -30.19 0.98
CA ALA A 109 35.90 -30.94 -0.24
C ALA A 109 34.41 -31.35 -0.30
N ALA A 110 33.83 -31.74 0.83
CA ALA A 110 32.40 -32.04 0.94
C ALA A 110 31.51 -30.81 0.63
N LEU A 111 31.96 -29.62 1.04
CA LEU A 111 31.27 -28.36 0.78
C LEU A 111 31.32 -27.97 -0.70
N LEU A 112 32.46 -28.20 -1.37
CA LEU A 112 32.64 -27.99 -2.81
C LEU A 112 31.85 -28.98 -3.67
N ALA A 113 31.75 -30.24 -3.25
CA ALA A 113 30.93 -31.25 -3.92
C ALA A 113 29.43 -30.95 -3.78
N SER A 114 28.98 -30.56 -2.58
CA SER A 114 27.60 -30.08 -2.34
C SER A 114 27.28 -28.84 -3.17
N ALA A 115 28.22 -27.90 -3.31
CA ALA A 115 28.03 -26.70 -4.10
C ALA A 115 27.95 -27.00 -5.62
N ARG A 116 28.65 -28.04 -6.11
CA ARG A 116 28.59 -28.46 -7.51
C ARG A 116 27.32 -29.24 -7.84
N ALA A 117 26.91 -30.17 -6.98
CA ALA A 117 25.65 -30.89 -7.13
C ALA A 117 24.44 -29.94 -7.09
N ALA A 118 24.46 -28.95 -6.20
CA ALA A 118 23.43 -27.90 -6.15
C ALA A 118 23.46 -26.96 -7.37
N ALA A 119 24.59 -26.87 -8.08
CA ALA A 119 24.70 -26.09 -9.32
C ALA A 119 24.19 -26.89 -10.54
N GLU A 120 24.40 -28.21 -10.57
CA GLU A 120 23.87 -29.10 -11.63
C GLU A 120 22.35 -29.34 -11.49
N GLU A 121 21.81 -29.44 -10.27
CA GLU A 121 20.36 -29.42 -10.04
C GLU A 121 19.70 -28.10 -10.49
N TYR A 122 20.45 -26.98 -10.46
CA TYR A 122 19.95 -25.67 -10.89
C TYR A 122 19.98 -25.47 -12.42
N ASP A 123 20.85 -26.17 -13.14
CA ASP A 123 21.00 -26.04 -14.60
C ASP A 123 20.12 -27.04 -15.39
N GLY A 124 19.52 -28.01 -14.69
CA GLY A 124 18.79 -29.14 -15.29
C GLY A 124 17.26 -29.14 -15.19
N SER A 125 16.64 -28.14 -14.54
CA SER A 125 15.17 -28.09 -14.37
C SER A 125 14.60 -26.75 -14.83
N ASP A 126 14.47 -26.58 -16.15
CA ASP A 126 13.36 -25.80 -16.70
C ASP A 126 12.11 -26.70 -16.63
N ASP A 127 11.05 -26.16 -16.03
CA ASP A 127 9.69 -26.72 -15.89
C ASP A 127 9.47 -27.82 -14.83
N GLU A 128 9.37 -27.43 -13.55
CA GLU A 128 8.39 -28.06 -12.63
C GLU A 128 7.72 -27.00 -11.75
N ASP A 129 6.39 -27.05 -11.72
CA ASP A 129 5.50 -26.18 -10.94
C ASP A 129 5.73 -26.34 -9.42
N GLU A 130 6.68 -25.59 -8.86
CA GLU A 130 6.74 -25.39 -7.42
C GLU A 130 5.57 -24.50 -6.96
N GLU A 131 4.78 -24.98 -5.99
CA GLU A 131 3.83 -24.15 -5.24
C GLU A 131 4.60 -23.03 -4.53
N MET A 132 4.76 -21.89 -5.21
CA MET A 132 5.48 -20.72 -4.71
C MET A 132 4.75 -20.09 -3.52
N GLU A 133 5.21 -20.41 -2.30
CA GLU A 133 4.94 -19.55 -1.16
C GLU A 133 5.58 -18.18 -1.41
N SER A 134 4.76 -17.12 -1.43
CA SER A 134 5.24 -15.76 -1.67
C SER A 134 6.22 -15.33 -0.57
N GLU A 135 7.52 -15.36 -0.86
CA GLU A 135 8.55 -14.87 0.05
C GLU A 135 8.39 -13.36 0.26
N VAL A 136 8.22 -12.96 1.53
CA VAL A 136 8.14 -11.55 1.95
C VAL A 136 9.36 -11.21 2.78
N THR A 137 10.21 -10.32 2.27
CA THR A 137 11.39 -9.82 3.00
C THR A 137 11.10 -8.42 3.55
N GLU A 138 11.19 -8.25 4.88
CA GLU A 138 11.08 -6.93 5.50
C GLU A 138 12.44 -6.23 5.49
N LEU A 139 12.50 -4.99 4.98
CA LEU A 139 13.70 -4.15 4.99
C LEU A 139 13.79 -3.33 6.28
N ASP A 140 15.01 -2.99 6.72
CA ASP A 140 15.32 -2.37 8.02
C ASP A 140 14.84 -0.90 8.21
N VAL A 141 13.91 -0.42 7.39
CA VAL A 141 13.39 0.94 7.46
C VAL A 141 11.97 0.94 8.04
N LYS A 142 11.82 1.40 9.30
CA LYS A 142 10.56 1.41 10.05
C LYS A 142 10.09 2.83 10.39
N VAL A 143 8.79 3.07 10.27
CA VAL A 143 8.10 4.29 10.70
C VAL A 143 7.28 3.99 11.97
N ASN A 144 7.33 4.88 12.96
CA ASN A 144 6.47 4.75 14.13
C ASN A 144 5.06 5.29 13.81
N PRO A 145 4.00 4.48 13.95
CA PRO A 145 2.63 4.88 13.62
C PRO A 145 2.00 5.91 14.58
N GLY A 146 2.77 6.44 15.52
CA GLY A 146 2.34 7.45 16.50
C GLY A 146 2.97 8.82 16.31
N ASP A 147 3.93 8.97 15.40
CA ASP A 147 4.58 10.26 15.18
C ASP A 147 3.62 11.20 14.45
N ASP A 148 3.57 12.46 14.88
CA ASP A 148 2.75 13.46 14.20
C ASP A 148 3.26 13.67 12.77
N VAL A 149 2.34 13.66 11.80
CA VAL A 149 2.64 13.87 10.37
C VAL A 149 3.30 15.24 10.14
N PHE A 150 3.02 16.20 11.01
CA PHE A 150 3.60 17.54 10.97
C PHE A 150 4.98 17.64 11.61
N ASN A 151 5.49 16.58 12.26
CA ASN A 151 6.78 16.61 12.92
C ASN A 151 7.93 16.43 11.91
N GLU A 152 8.99 17.22 12.05
CA GLU A 152 10.12 17.25 11.11
C GLU A 152 10.89 15.91 11.09
N SER A 153 10.96 15.22 12.23
CA SER A 153 11.57 13.89 12.32
C SER A 153 10.81 12.84 11.50
N SER A 154 9.49 12.93 11.43
CA SER A 154 8.65 12.03 10.64
C SER A 154 8.89 12.28 9.15
N ARG A 155 8.97 13.55 8.73
CA ARG A 155 9.24 13.93 7.34
C ARG A 155 10.56 13.37 6.83
N LYS A 156 11.63 13.49 7.62
CA LYS A 156 12.95 12.92 7.27
C LYS A 156 12.90 11.39 7.13
N ALA A 157 12.11 10.70 7.96
CA ALA A 157 11.92 9.26 7.85
C ALA A 157 11.16 8.89 6.57
N PHE A 158 10.11 9.64 6.23
CA PHE A 158 9.34 9.48 5.00
C PHE A 158 10.18 9.75 3.75
N ASP A 159 10.99 10.81 3.74
CA ASP A 159 11.90 11.13 2.64
C ASP A 159 12.96 10.04 2.44
N LYS A 160 13.46 9.47 3.54
CA LYS A 160 14.40 8.34 3.47
C LYS A 160 13.75 7.12 2.82
N ILE A 161 12.52 6.80 3.20
CA ILE A 161 11.76 5.69 2.61
C ILE A 161 11.50 5.94 1.13
N PHE A 162 11.03 7.14 0.80
CA PHE A 162 10.78 7.55 -0.58
C PHE A 162 12.03 7.36 -1.45
N LYS A 163 13.17 7.92 -1.02
CA LYS A 163 14.44 7.76 -1.74
C LYS A 163 14.83 6.29 -1.90
N THR A 164 14.75 5.51 -0.82
CA THR A 164 15.05 4.07 -0.86
C THR A 164 14.20 3.33 -1.91
N VAL A 165 12.89 3.64 -1.98
CA VAL A 165 11.98 3.04 -2.96
C VAL A 165 12.33 3.47 -4.39
N VAL A 166 12.57 4.77 -4.60
CA VAL A 166 12.91 5.31 -5.93
C VAL A 166 14.24 4.75 -6.42
N ASP A 167 15.24 4.62 -5.54
CA ASP A 167 16.56 4.09 -5.88
C ASP A 167 16.47 2.62 -6.31
N GLN A 168 15.72 1.80 -5.56
CA GLN A 168 15.59 0.36 -5.79
C GLN A 168 14.62 -0.03 -6.91
N ALA A 169 13.54 0.72 -7.13
CA ALA A 169 12.49 0.35 -8.07
C ALA A 169 12.85 0.73 -9.52
N ASP A 170 12.56 -0.12 -10.50
CA ASP A 170 12.70 0.19 -11.93
C ASP A 170 11.43 0.90 -12.46
N VAL A 171 10.26 0.44 -11.99
CA VAL A 171 8.94 1.01 -12.30
C VAL A 171 8.29 1.47 -11.01
N ILE A 172 7.73 2.67 -11.02
CA ILE A 172 7.04 3.27 -9.88
C ILE A 172 5.55 3.36 -10.18
N LEU A 173 4.75 2.65 -9.38
CA LEU A 173 3.31 2.76 -9.34
C LEU A 173 2.91 3.81 -8.31
N TYR A 174 2.47 4.98 -8.79
CA TYR A 174 1.95 6.02 -7.93
C TYR A 174 0.43 5.88 -7.78
N VAL A 175 0.00 5.43 -6.60
CA VAL A 175 -1.39 5.10 -6.30
C VAL A 175 -2.15 6.34 -5.80
N LEU A 176 -3.26 6.64 -6.48
CA LEU A 176 -4.18 7.74 -6.20
C LEU A 176 -5.56 7.19 -5.78
N ASP A 177 -6.30 7.94 -4.96
CA ASP A 177 -7.70 7.61 -4.61
C ASP A 177 -8.65 8.27 -5.63
N SER A 178 -9.50 7.47 -6.28
CA SER A 178 -10.43 7.92 -7.33
C SER A 178 -11.39 9.04 -6.91
N ARG A 179 -11.70 9.14 -5.61
CA ARG A 179 -12.61 10.17 -5.08
C ARG A 179 -11.99 11.56 -5.05
N ASP A 180 -10.67 11.65 -4.97
CA ASP A 180 -9.93 12.92 -4.92
C ASP A 180 -8.49 12.73 -5.45
N PRO A 181 -8.31 12.56 -6.78
CA PRO A 181 -7.01 12.22 -7.35
C PRO A 181 -5.98 13.32 -7.15
N GLU A 182 -6.31 14.58 -7.45
CA GLU A 182 -5.46 15.74 -7.15
C GLU A 182 -5.24 15.95 -5.63
N GLY A 183 -6.20 15.50 -4.81
CA GLY A 183 -6.09 15.40 -3.37
C GLY A 183 -4.90 14.57 -2.88
N THR A 184 -4.67 13.45 -3.57
CA THR A 184 -3.65 12.42 -3.25
C THR A 184 -2.39 12.50 -4.12
N ARG A 185 -2.33 13.50 -4.99
CA ARG A 185 -1.23 13.80 -5.90
C ARG A 185 -0.23 14.78 -5.27
N SER A 186 1.04 14.67 -5.63
CA SER A 186 2.11 15.58 -5.20
C SER A 186 3.08 15.83 -6.35
N ARG A 187 3.07 17.05 -6.87
CA ARG A 187 3.96 17.45 -7.97
C ARG A 187 5.44 17.38 -7.60
N ALA A 188 5.77 17.62 -6.33
CA ALA A 188 7.14 17.48 -5.84
C ALA A 188 7.67 16.04 -5.94
N VAL A 189 6.80 15.05 -5.72
CA VAL A 189 7.14 13.62 -5.86
C VAL A 189 7.36 13.27 -7.32
N GLU A 190 6.46 13.74 -8.19
CA GLU A 190 6.58 13.54 -9.64
C GLU A 190 7.88 14.13 -10.16
N SER A 191 8.20 15.39 -9.85
CA SER A 191 9.45 16.03 -10.25
C SER A 191 10.69 15.30 -9.69
N ALA A 192 10.64 14.80 -8.46
CA ALA A 192 11.73 14.04 -7.88
C ALA A 192 11.95 12.69 -8.59
N ILE A 193 10.88 12.02 -9.02
CA ILE A 193 10.98 10.77 -9.79
C ILE A 193 11.52 11.06 -11.20
N LEU A 194 10.97 12.08 -11.87
CA LEU A 194 11.36 12.45 -13.23
C LEU A 194 12.80 12.95 -13.35
N SER A 195 13.39 13.41 -12.24
CA SER A 195 14.82 13.72 -12.21
C SER A 195 15.72 12.51 -12.49
N ASN A 196 15.18 11.29 -12.37
CA ASN A 196 15.86 10.05 -12.74
C ASN A 196 15.33 9.55 -14.09
N PRO A 197 16.12 9.61 -15.18
CA PRO A 197 15.64 9.26 -16.53
C PRO A 197 15.30 7.78 -16.71
N ASP A 198 15.93 6.91 -15.91
CA ASP A 198 15.78 5.44 -16.01
C ASP A 198 14.49 4.92 -15.38
N LYS A 199 13.77 5.75 -14.62
CA LYS A 199 12.61 5.34 -13.83
C LYS A 199 11.33 5.61 -14.59
N ARG A 200 10.46 4.60 -14.69
CA ARG A 200 9.12 4.76 -15.29
C ARG A 200 8.09 5.07 -14.22
N LEU A 201 7.26 6.10 -14.43
CA LEU A 201 6.18 6.49 -13.52
C LEU A 201 4.82 6.18 -14.15
N ILE A 202 3.99 5.42 -13.44
CA ILE A 202 2.62 5.06 -13.85
C ILE A 202 1.65 5.43 -12.73
N PHE A 203 0.55 6.08 -13.07
CA PHE A 203 -0.52 6.37 -12.13
C PHE A 203 -1.50 5.21 -12.03
N ILE A 204 -1.80 4.81 -10.79
CA ILE A 204 -2.84 3.82 -10.50
C ILE A 204 -3.98 4.52 -9.79
N LEU A 205 -5.11 4.65 -10.49
CA LEU A 205 -6.31 5.24 -9.92
C LEU A 205 -7.14 4.14 -9.24
N ASN A 206 -7.05 4.04 -7.91
CA ASN A 206 -7.67 2.97 -7.14
C ASN A 206 -9.03 3.38 -6.56
N LYS A 207 -9.85 2.38 -6.15
CA LYS A 207 -11.22 2.53 -5.61
C LYS A 207 -12.23 3.07 -6.60
N VAL A 208 -12.07 2.71 -7.88
CA VAL A 208 -12.94 3.14 -8.98
C VAL A 208 -14.41 2.69 -8.83
N ASP A 209 -14.70 1.82 -7.87
CA ASP A 209 -16.05 1.38 -7.50
C ASP A 209 -16.86 2.46 -6.74
N LEU A 210 -16.20 3.48 -6.18
CA LEU A 210 -16.83 4.54 -5.37
C LEU A 210 -17.20 5.81 -6.17
N ILE A 211 -16.90 5.84 -7.47
CA ILE A 211 -17.19 6.98 -8.35
C ILE A 211 -17.96 6.52 -9.59
N PRO A 212 -18.83 7.36 -10.18
CA PRO A 212 -19.56 7.01 -11.40
C PRO A 212 -18.62 6.83 -12.60
N ALA A 213 -19.05 6.02 -13.57
CA ALA A 213 -18.26 5.66 -14.75
C ALA A 213 -17.85 6.89 -15.58
N GLU A 214 -18.74 7.87 -15.74
CA GLU A 214 -18.47 9.10 -16.49
C GLU A 214 -17.31 9.91 -15.87
N ASN A 215 -17.41 10.20 -14.57
CA ASN A 215 -16.36 10.93 -13.86
C ASN A 215 -15.04 10.14 -13.84
N LEU A 216 -15.09 8.81 -13.75
CA LEU A 216 -13.90 7.96 -13.86
C LEU A 216 -13.19 8.16 -15.20
N GLN A 217 -13.92 8.14 -16.32
CA GLN A 217 -13.33 8.35 -17.65
C GLN A 217 -12.73 9.75 -17.77
N ASN A 218 -13.42 10.79 -17.29
CA ASN A 218 -12.92 12.16 -17.33
C ASN A 218 -11.61 12.30 -16.55
N TRP A 219 -11.51 11.69 -15.36
CA TRP A 219 -10.27 11.67 -14.59
C TRP A 219 -9.15 10.88 -15.26
N VAL A 220 -9.45 9.71 -15.82
CA VAL A 220 -8.45 8.91 -16.54
C VAL A 220 -7.90 9.69 -17.74
N ASN A 221 -8.76 10.33 -18.52
CA ASN A 221 -8.35 11.17 -19.66
C ASN A 221 -7.48 12.34 -19.22
N THR A 222 -7.90 13.06 -18.18
CA THR A 222 -7.14 14.21 -17.63
C THR A 222 -5.77 13.79 -17.12
N LEU A 223 -5.67 12.68 -16.38
CA LEU A 223 -4.41 12.22 -15.80
C LEU A 223 -3.46 11.67 -16.87
N ARG A 224 -4.00 11.03 -17.92
CA ARG A 224 -3.25 10.53 -19.09
C ARG A 224 -2.55 11.62 -19.88
N LEU A 225 -3.02 12.88 -19.82
CA LEU A 225 -2.30 14.03 -20.38
C LEU A 225 -0.92 14.22 -19.75
N THR A 226 -0.74 13.78 -18.50
CA THR A 226 0.53 13.92 -17.77
C THR A 226 1.31 12.62 -17.67
N PHE A 227 0.66 11.52 -17.26
CA PHE A 227 1.31 10.23 -17.06
C PHE A 227 0.36 9.09 -17.43
N PRO A 228 0.89 7.94 -17.94
CA PRO A 228 0.11 6.74 -18.16
C PRO A 228 -0.70 6.38 -16.90
N THR A 229 -2.02 6.29 -17.05
CA THR A 229 -2.94 6.08 -15.92
C THR A 229 -3.82 4.85 -16.15
N LEU A 230 -3.86 3.99 -15.13
CA LEU A 230 -4.65 2.76 -15.12
C LEU A 230 -5.70 2.80 -13.99
N PRO A 231 -7.00 2.67 -14.31
CA PRO A 231 -8.05 2.52 -13.31
C PRO A 231 -8.04 1.09 -12.73
N LEU A 232 -8.12 0.96 -11.41
CA LEU A 232 -8.02 -0.34 -10.75
C LEU A 232 -8.93 -0.43 -9.53
N ARG A 233 -9.46 -1.65 -9.29
CA ARG A 233 -10.19 -1.99 -8.07
C ARG A 233 -9.38 -3.01 -7.27
N ALA A 234 -8.59 -2.53 -6.32
CA ALA A 234 -7.65 -3.38 -5.60
C ALA A 234 -8.27 -4.23 -4.48
N ALA A 235 -9.43 -3.84 -3.98
CA ALA A 235 -10.04 -4.50 -2.83
C ALA A 235 -11.40 -5.09 -3.21
N ASN A 236 -11.55 -6.39 -2.97
CA ASN A 236 -12.87 -6.99 -2.81
C ASN A 236 -13.42 -6.54 -1.47
N SER A 237 -14.15 -5.44 -1.51
CA SER A 237 -15.01 -5.00 -0.45
C SER A 237 -15.96 -6.14 -0.11
N GLY A 238 -15.75 -6.81 1.02
CA GLY A 238 -16.77 -7.68 1.61
C GLY A 238 -18.08 -6.92 1.82
N PRO A 239 -19.19 -7.59 2.15
CA PRO A 239 -20.48 -6.95 2.32
C PRO A 239 -20.47 -6.01 3.53
N VAL A 240 -20.01 -4.77 3.34
CA VAL A 240 -20.25 -3.68 4.28
C VAL A 240 -21.69 -3.26 4.06
N THR A 241 -22.57 -3.58 5.01
CA THR A 241 -23.97 -3.17 4.97
C THR A 241 -24.07 -1.66 4.74
N GLY A 242 -24.81 -1.28 3.69
CA GLY A 242 -25.04 0.12 3.32
C GLY A 242 -23.92 0.79 2.52
N ARG A 243 -22.89 0.06 2.06
CA ARG A 243 -21.91 0.61 1.12
C ARG A 243 -22.55 0.80 -0.25
N GLN A 244 -22.44 2.01 -0.79
CA GLN A 244 -22.93 2.32 -2.12
C GLN A 244 -21.80 2.12 -3.13
N LEU A 245 -22.08 1.41 -4.23
CA LEU A 245 -21.13 1.14 -5.31
C LEU A 245 -21.72 1.69 -6.60
N CYS A 246 -20.93 2.51 -7.32
CA CYS A 246 -21.35 3.10 -8.59
C CYS A 246 -21.03 2.15 -9.76
N ASN A 247 -19.83 1.55 -9.77
CA ASN A 247 -19.34 0.72 -10.87
C ASN A 247 -19.30 -0.76 -10.49
N LYS A 248 -20.45 -1.44 -10.58
CA LYS A 248 -20.56 -2.88 -10.26
C LYS A 248 -19.82 -3.78 -11.27
N ASN A 249 -19.67 -3.32 -12.51
CA ASN A 249 -19.07 -4.08 -13.62
C ASN A 249 -17.53 -4.13 -13.55
N VAL A 250 -16.89 -3.21 -12.80
CA VAL A 250 -15.44 -3.22 -12.62
C VAL A 250 -15.08 -4.18 -11.50
N THR A 251 -14.52 -5.34 -11.86
CA THR A 251 -14.11 -6.37 -10.91
C THR A 251 -12.64 -6.22 -10.54
N GLN A 252 -12.29 -6.72 -9.36
CA GLN A 252 -10.90 -6.74 -8.89
C GLN A 252 -10.02 -7.58 -9.84
N GLN A 253 -10.55 -8.71 -10.30
CA GLN A 253 -9.81 -9.65 -11.12
C GLN A 253 -9.43 -9.04 -12.47
N SER A 254 -10.38 -8.49 -13.23
CA SER A 254 -10.09 -7.95 -14.57
C SER A 254 -9.07 -6.80 -14.57
N THR A 255 -9.15 -5.91 -13.60
CA THR A 255 -8.24 -4.76 -13.51
C THR A 255 -6.86 -5.15 -12.99
N SER A 256 -6.79 -6.09 -12.06
CA SER A 256 -5.52 -6.52 -11.47
C SER A 256 -4.76 -7.47 -12.41
N THR A 257 -5.45 -8.31 -13.21
CA THR A 257 -4.81 -9.13 -14.25
C THR A 257 -4.19 -8.26 -15.32
N ALA A 258 -4.92 -7.26 -15.83
CA ALA A 258 -4.39 -6.34 -16.85
C ALA A 258 -3.10 -5.61 -16.38
N LEU A 259 -3.06 -5.18 -15.12
CA LEU A 259 -1.85 -4.60 -14.54
C LEU A 259 -0.72 -5.63 -14.43
N LEU A 260 -1.01 -6.84 -13.95
CA LEU A 260 -0.01 -7.90 -13.81
C LEU A 260 0.58 -8.29 -15.17
N ASP A 261 -0.26 -8.45 -16.18
CA ASP A 261 0.15 -8.82 -17.54
C ASP A 261 1.04 -7.74 -18.16
N ALA A 262 0.69 -6.45 -17.98
CA ALA A 262 1.52 -5.34 -18.43
C ALA A 262 2.90 -5.33 -17.74
N LEU A 263 2.95 -5.58 -16.43
CA LEU A 263 4.20 -5.66 -15.68
C LEU A 263 5.04 -6.89 -16.09
N LYS A 264 4.41 -8.04 -16.32
CA LYS A 264 5.08 -9.26 -16.79
C LYS A 264 5.64 -9.10 -18.20
N LYS A 265 4.89 -8.48 -19.11
CA LYS A 265 5.36 -8.14 -20.46
C LYS A 265 6.60 -7.25 -20.38
N TYR A 266 6.53 -6.17 -19.62
CA TYR A 266 7.68 -5.29 -19.40
C TYR A 266 8.88 -6.03 -18.78
N ALA A 267 8.65 -6.92 -17.81
CA ALA A 267 9.72 -7.71 -17.21
C ALA A 267 10.41 -8.63 -18.21
N LYS A 268 9.66 -9.26 -19.13
CA LYS A 268 10.22 -10.07 -20.21
C LYS A 268 11.02 -9.23 -21.21
N ASP A 269 10.48 -8.07 -21.60
CA ASP A 269 11.10 -7.18 -22.61
C ASP A 269 12.36 -6.49 -22.09
N SER A 270 12.43 -6.21 -20.79
CA SER A 270 13.56 -5.51 -20.18
C SER A 270 14.88 -6.29 -20.17
N GLN A 271 14.84 -7.62 -20.42
CA GLN A 271 15.99 -8.52 -20.47
C GLN A 271 17.02 -8.34 -19.34
N LEU A 272 16.58 -7.92 -18.15
CA LEU A 272 17.46 -7.74 -17.01
C LEU A 272 17.89 -9.11 -16.47
N LYS A 273 19.18 -9.24 -16.11
CA LYS A 273 19.71 -10.42 -15.43
C LYS A 273 19.09 -10.64 -14.05
N ARG A 274 18.56 -9.58 -13.44
CA ARG A 274 17.83 -9.60 -12.16
C ARG A 274 16.33 -9.39 -12.41
N SER A 275 15.51 -9.74 -11.44
CA SER A 275 14.08 -9.41 -11.44
C SER A 275 13.83 -7.89 -11.53
N VAL A 276 12.79 -7.50 -12.28
CA VAL A 276 12.27 -6.13 -12.28
C VAL A 276 11.64 -5.83 -10.92
N ILE A 277 11.97 -4.68 -10.36
CA ILE A 277 11.46 -4.23 -9.08
C ILE A 277 10.42 -3.13 -9.31
N VAL A 278 9.19 -3.35 -8.83
CA VAL A 278 8.09 -2.39 -8.94
C VAL A 278 7.85 -1.73 -7.59
N GLY A 279 8.09 -0.43 -7.48
CA GLY A 279 7.86 0.35 -6.27
C GLY A 279 6.43 0.89 -6.20
N VAL A 280 5.71 0.61 -5.12
CA VAL A 280 4.35 1.16 -4.91
C VAL A 280 4.42 2.33 -3.93
N ILE A 281 4.08 3.54 -4.40
CA ILE A 281 4.09 4.77 -3.59
C ILE A 281 2.72 5.43 -3.55
N GLY A 282 2.50 6.28 -2.55
CA GLY A 282 1.29 7.11 -2.44
C GLY A 282 0.80 7.31 -1.01
N TYR A 283 -0.25 8.11 -0.87
CA TYR A 283 -0.81 8.50 0.43
C TYR A 283 -1.22 7.27 1.27
N PRO A 284 -1.29 7.38 2.61
CA PRO A 284 -1.85 6.33 3.45
C PRO A 284 -3.30 6.01 3.02
N ASN A 285 -3.71 4.74 3.15
CA ASN A 285 -5.08 4.28 2.88
C ASN A 285 -5.65 4.48 1.46
N VAL A 286 -4.83 4.87 0.47
CA VAL A 286 -5.23 4.83 -0.96
C VAL A 286 -5.38 3.39 -1.48
N GLY A 287 -4.83 2.40 -0.77
CA GLY A 287 -4.97 0.97 -1.08
C GLY A 287 -3.73 0.29 -1.66
N LYS A 288 -2.52 0.84 -1.42
CA LYS A 288 -1.23 0.26 -1.85
C LYS A 288 -1.09 -1.23 -1.55
N SER A 289 -1.12 -1.62 -0.28
CA SER A 289 -1.02 -3.03 0.13
C SER A 289 -2.20 -3.89 -0.34
N SER A 290 -3.36 -3.29 -0.64
CA SER A 290 -4.48 -4.01 -1.26
C SER A 290 -4.19 -4.37 -2.71
N ILE A 291 -3.50 -3.50 -3.46
CA ILE A 291 -3.07 -3.77 -4.84
C ILE A 291 -2.12 -4.96 -4.85
N ILE A 292 -1.14 -4.95 -3.95
CA ILE A 292 -0.13 -6.02 -3.84
C ILE A 292 -0.80 -7.36 -3.53
N ASN A 293 -1.72 -7.37 -2.56
CA ASN A 293 -2.49 -8.57 -2.24
C ASN A 293 -3.40 -9.04 -3.39
N ALA A 294 -3.96 -8.12 -4.18
CA ALA A 294 -4.76 -8.47 -5.35
C ALA A 294 -3.90 -9.14 -6.44
N LEU A 295 -2.70 -8.63 -6.69
CA LEU A 295 -1.74 -9.19 -7.63
C LEU A 295 -1.21 -10.55 -7.16
N THR A 296 -0.86 -10.66 -5.88
CA THR A 296 -0.36 -11.91 -5.28
C THR A 296 -1.42 -13.02 -5.35
N LYS A 297 -2.69 -12.68 -5.07
CA LYS A 297 -3.81 -13.64 -5.10
C LYS A 297 -4.08 -14.21 -6.50
N ILE A 298 -3.87 -13.42 -7.56
CA ILE A 298 -4.03 -13.90 -8.94
C ILE A 298 -3.01 -15.01 -9.24
N HIS A 299 -1.81 -14.90 -8.67
CA HIS A 299 -0.73 -15.86 -8.86
C HIS A 299 -0.78 -17.03 -7.85
N GLY A 300 -1.94 -17.30 -7.24
CA GLY A 300 -2.10 -18.40 -6.28
C GLY A 300 -1.53 -18.13 -4.87
N GLY A 301 -0.87 -16.99 -4.67
CA GLY A 301 -0.26 -16.66 -3.38
C GLY A 301 -1.25 -16.21 -2.31
N GLY A 302 -0.83 -16.35 -1.05
CA GLY A 302 -1.57 -15.91 0.12
C GLY A 302 -1.59 -14.38 0.31
N ARG A 303 -2.07 -13.95 1.48
CA ARG A 303 -2.08 -12.53 1.85
C ARG A 303 -0.67 -12.07 2.26
N ALA A 304 0.08 -11.51 1.31
CA ALA A 304 1.45 -11.02 1.53
C ALA A 304 1.54 -9.83 2.49
N CYS A 305 0.63 -8.85 2.37
CA CYS A 305 0.68 -7.60 3.15
C CYS A 305 -0.50 -7.43 4.12
N PRO A 306 -0.28 -6.87 5.32
CA PRO A 306 -1.36 -6.48 6.21
C PRO A 306 -2.12 -5.28 5.62
N VAL A 307 -3.44 -5.42 5.51
CA VAL A 307 -4.37 -4.35 5.11
C VAL A 307 -5.32 -4.01 6.25
N GLY A 308 -5.66 -2.73 6.39
CA GLY A 308 -6.63 -2.23 7.36
C GLY A 308 -7.08 -0.81 7.02
N ALA A 309 -8.23 -0.39 7.56
CA ALA A 309 -8.81 0.93 7.29
C ALA A 309 -8.13 2.08 8.06
N GLN A 310 -7.21 1.76 8.97
CA GLN A 310 -6.48 2.73 9.78
C GLN A 310 -5.15 3.10 9.11
N ALA A 311 -4.80 4.40 9.13
CA ALA A 311 -3.49 4.84 8.68
C ALA A 311 -2.36 4.26 9.55
N GLY A 312 -1.22 3.96 8.92
CA GLY A 312 -0.04 3.42 9.60
C GLY A 312 -0.05 1.90 9.83
N VAL A 313 -0.86 1.14 9.09
CA VAL A 313 -0.81 -0.34 9.10
C VAL A 313 0.52 -0.83 8.50
N THR A 314 0.91 -0.30 7.35
CA THR A 314 2.21 -0.56 6.72
C THR A 314 3.24 0.39 7.32
N THR A 315 4.09 -0.13 8.19
CA THR A 315 5.11 0.63 8.95
C THR A 315 6.53 0.40 8.43
N ALA A 316 6.77 -0.70 7.74
CA ALA A 316 8.06 -1.07 7.19
C ALA A 316 7.98 -1.23 5.67
N LEU A 317 9.11 -1.00 5.00
CA LEU A 317 9.28 -1.34 3.59
C LEU A 317 9.38 -2.87 3.46
N ARG A 318 8.61 -3.45 2.55
CA ARG A 318 8.60 -4.90 2.30
C ARG A 318 8.78 -5.20 0.84
N GLU A 319 9.56 -6.21 0.52
CA GLU A 319 9.69 -6.76 -0.83
C GLU A 319 8.87 -8.05 -0.90
N VAL A 320 7.97 -8.11 -1.87
CA VAL A 320 7.09 -9.24 -2.13
C VAL A 320 7.47 -9.82 -3.49
N LYS A 321 7.96 -11.05 -3.51
CA LYS A 321 8.22 -11.77 -4.75
C LYS A 321 6.88 -12.22 -5.35
N ILE A 322 6.56 -11.76 -6.56
CA ILE A 322 5.36 -12.19 -7.30
C ILE A 322 5.73 -13.28 -8.28
N ASP A 323 6.87 -13.14 -8.96
CA ASP A 323 7.37 -14.07 -9.97
C ASP A 323 8.91 -14.06 -9.89
N ASN A 324 9.57 -15.02 -10.53
CA ASN A 324 11.04 -15.08 -10.58
C ASN A 324 11.64 -13.82 -11.24
N LYS A 325 10.93 -13.24 -12.22
CA LYS A 325 11.34 -12.01 -12.90
C LYS A 325 10.66 -10.73 -12.38
N LEU A 326 9.77 -10.81 -11.40
CA LEU A 326 8.98 -9.67 -10.93
C LEU A 326 8.86 -9.61 -9.40
N LYS A 327 9.29 -8.49 -8.82
CA LYS A 327 9.17 -8.20 -7.39
C LYS A 327 8.47 -6.87 -7.16
N ILE A 328 7.73 -6.76 -6.07
CA ILE A 328 7.01 -5.55 -5.70
C ILE A 328 7.48 -5.04 -4.34
N LEU A 329 7.83 -3.76 -4.25
CA LEU A 329 8.15 -3.08 -2.99
C LEU A 329 6.92 -2.38 -2.42
N ASP A 330 6.40 -2.87 -1.28
CA ASP A 330 5.36 -2.21 -0.49
C ASP A 330 5.99 -1.15 0.43
N SER A 331 5.69 0.12 0.17
CA SER A 331 6.16 1.23 0.99
C SER A 331 5.10 1.74 1.97
N PRO A 332 5.51 2.18 3.19
CA PRO A 332 4.64 2.96 4.07
C PRO A 332 4.01 4.15 3.34
N GLY A 333 2.78 4.50 3.72
CA GLY A 333 2.10 5.64 3.12
C GLY A 333 2.82 6.96 3.40
N ILE A 334 3.09 7.71 2.34
CA ILE A 334 3.86 8.95 2.41
C ILE A 334 2.91 10.14 2.27
N VAL A 335 2.99 11.08 3.23
CA VAL A 335 2.19 12.31 3.21
C VAL A 335 3.13 13.48 3.02
N PHE A 336 2.87 14.29 2.01
CA PHE A 336 3.62 15.50 1.72
C PHE A 336 2.77 16.71 2.13
N PRO A 337 3.06 17.32 3.28
CA PRO A 337 2.32 18.50 3.71
C PRO A 337 2.59 19.68 2.77
N SER A 338 1.54 20.40 2.42
CA SER A 338 1.58 21.62 1.63
C SER A 338 2.02 22.80 2.50
N GLU A 339 3.11 23.47 2.11
CA GLU A 339 3.63 24.62 2.86
C GLU A 339 2.72 25.85 2.84
N LYS A 340 1.76 25.90 1.91
CA LYS A 340 0.93 27.09 1.65
C LYS A 340 -0.38 27.12 2.42
N ALA A 341 -0.79 26.04 3.08
CA ALA A 341 -2.11 25.91 3.68
C ALA A 341 -2.13 26.23 5.18
N ASN A 342 -3.26 26.73 5.67
CA ASN A 342 -3.50 26.85 7.11
C ASN A 342 -3.48 25.45 7.75
N LYS A 343 -2.70 25.27 8.83
CA LYS A 343 -2.54 23.98 9.53
C LYS A 343 -3.86 23.26 9.83
N VAL A 344 -4.89 24.00 10.23
CA VAL A 344 -6.23 23.45 10.52
C VAL A 344 -6.92 22.90 9.27
N GLN A 345 -6.86 23.65 8.16
CA GLN A 345 -7.46 23.24 6.89
C GLN A 345 -6.70 22.06 6.28
N GLU A 346 -5.39 22.05 6.41
CA GLU A 346 -4.56 20.94 5.97
C GLU A 346 -4.82 19.67 6.78
N GLN A 347 -4.90 19.79 8.11
CA GLN A 347 -5.28 18.66 8.95
C GLN A 347 -6.68 18.15 8.57
N ALA A 348 -7.63 19.04 8.30
CA ALA A 348 -8.97 18.67 7.85
C ALA A 348 -8.96 17.91 6.50
N ARG A 349 -8.13 18.35 5.54
CA ARG A 349 -7.91 17.66 4.26
C ARG A 349 -7.31 16.27 4.49
N LEU A 350 -6.29 16.15 5.33
CA LEU A 350 -5.64 14.88 5.65
C LEU A 350 -6.58 13.90 6.37
N VAL A 351 -7.50 14.40 7.21
CA VAL A 351 -8.56 13.59 7.82
C VAL A 351 -9.52 13.06 6.74
N LEU A 352 -9.94 13.89 5.79
CA LEU A 352 -10.83 13.50 4.70
C LEU A 352 -10.21 12.44 3.77
N LEU A 353 -8.90 12.56 3.51
CA LEU A 353 -8.10 11.59 2.76
C LEU A 353 -7.73 10.34 3.58
N ASN A 354 -8.16 10.27 4.85
CA ASN A 354 -7.83 9.18 5.78
C ASN A 354 -6.31 8.96 5.93
N ALA A 355 -5.52 10.04 5.86
CA ALA A 355 -4.06 10.00 5.94
C ALA A 355 -3.53 10.02 7.39
N ILE A 356 -4.38 10.42 8.35
CA ILE A 356 -4.02 10.56 9.77
C ILE A 356 -4.64 9.40 10.59
N PRO A 357 -3.92 8.79 11.54
CA PRO A 357 -4.50 7.82 12.47
C PRO A 357 -5.61 8.44 13.34
N ALA A 358 -6.68 7.68 13.61
CA ALA A 358 -7.83 8.15 14.41
C ALA A 358 -7.48 8.66 15.82
N LYS A 359 -6.31 8.30 16.36
CA LYS A 359 -5.80 8.77 17.66
C LYS A 359 -5.30 10.23 17.63
N GLN A 360 -4.82 10.70 16.47
CA GLN A 360 -4.29 12.05 16.26
C GLN A 360 -5.36 13.04 15.76
N MET A 361 -6.57 12.54 15.45
CA MET A 361 -7.68 13.39 15.02
C MET A 361 -8.31 14.08 16.24
N VAL A 362 -7.88 15.32 16.52
CA VAL A 362 -8.37 16.13 17.66
C VAL A 362 -9.72 16.78 17.33
N ASP A 363 -9.82 17.47 16.19
CA ASP A 363 -11.06 18.09 15.71
C ASP A 363 -11.35 17.64 14.28
N GLN A 364 -12.59 17.20 14.04
CA GLN A 364 -13.06 16.65 12.78
C GLN A 364 -14.19 17.49 12.17
N VAL A 365 -14.69 18.50 12.89
CA VAL A 365 -15.73 19.40 12.40
C VAL A 365 -15.26 20.14 11.13
N PRO A 366 -14.03 20.66 11.04
CA PRO A 366 -13.54 21.27 9.81
C PRO A 366 -13.47 20.29 8.63
N ALA A 367 -13.16 19.02 8.89
CA ALA A 367 -13.13 17.98 7.85
C ALA A 367 -14.53 17.68 7.32
N VAL A 368 -15.54 17.61 8.20
CA VAL A 368 -16.95 17.49 7.80
C VAL A 368 -17.40 18.72 7.01
N GLN A 369 -16.99 19.92 7.41
CA GLN A 369 -17.31 21.13 6.64
C GLN A 369 -16.74 21.08 5.22
N LEU A 370 -15.51 20.58 5.03
CA LEU A 370 -14.92 20.37 3.70
C LEU A 370 -15.66 19.30 2.90
N LEU A 371 -16.06 18.20 3.54
CA LEU A 371 -16.88 17.17 2.91
C LEU A 371 -18.22 17.74 2.44
N LEU A 372 -18.94 18.45 3.30
CA LEU A 372 -20.22 19.06 2.96
C LEU A 372 -20.09 20.06 1.82
N LYS A 373 -19.05 20.90 1.82
CA LYS A 373 -18.74 21.80 0.69
C LYS A 373 -18.58 21.03 -0.62
N ARG A 374 -17.90 19.89 -0.60
CA ARG A 374 -17.75 19.02 -1.77
C ARG A 374 -19.08 18.46 -2.22
N LEU A 375 -19.91 17.98 -1.30
CA LEU A 375 -21.23 17.43 -1.62
C LEU A 375 -22.18 18.52 -2.14
N THR A 376 -22.07 19.77 -1.69
CA THR A 376 -22.91 20.88 -2.20
C THR A 376 -22.62 21.24 -3.66
N ASN A 377 -21.46 20.87 -4.21
CA ASN A 377 -21.17 21.08 -5.63
C ASN A 377 -22.01 20.18 -6.55
N ASP A 378 -22.60 19.11 -6.01
CA ASP A 378 -23.45 18.17 -6.75
C ASP A 378 -24.72 17.91 -5.94
N GLU A 379 -25.84 18.48 -6.39
CA GLU A 379 -27.11 18.41 -5.68
C GLU A 379 -27.56 16.97 -5.40
N SER A 380 -27.25 16.04 -6.32
CA SER A 380 -27.61 14.63 -6.17
C SER A 380 -26.87 13.97 -5.01
N LEU A 381 -25.58 14.30 -4.82
CA LEU A 381 -24.76 13.81 -3.72
C LEU A 381 -25.23 14.37 -2.38
N LEU A 382 -25.56 15.66 -2.35
CA LEU A 382 -26.08 16.31 -1.15
C LEU A 382 -27.41 15.69 -0.72
N GLN A 383 -28.32 15.44 -1.68
CA GLN A 383 -29.62 14.83 -1.42
C GLN A 383 -29.47 13.41 -0.86
N GLN A 384 -28.61 12.58 -1.47
CA GLN A 384 -28.32 11.22 -0.98
C GLN A 384 -27.76 11.24 0.46
N PHE A 385 -26.86 12.19 0.77
CA PHE A 385 -26.34 12.37 2.12
C PHE A 385 -27.44 12.77 3.12
N MET A 386 -28.30 13.70 2.75
CA MET A 386 -29.42 14.14 3.60
C MET A 386 -30.40 12.99 3.85
N GLU A 387 -30.73 12.20 2.82
CA GLU A 387 -31.60 11.04 2.92
C GLU A 387 -31.01 9.96 3.84
N HIS A 388 -29.72 9.65 3.69
CA HIS A 388 -29.01 8.66 4.49
C HIS A 388 -29.16 8.91 6.01
N TYR A 389 -29.08 10.17 6.42
CA TYR A 389 -29.25 10.58 7.82
C TYR A 389 -30.66 11.06 8.18
N SER A 390 -31.60 11.03 7.23
CA SER A 390 -32.96 11.58 7.38
C SER A 390 -32.96 13.04 7.85
N ILE A 391 -32.09 13.86 7.28
CA ILE A 391 -31.95 15.29 7.60
C ILE A 391 -32.96 16.07 6.76
N PRO A 392 -33.75 16.98 7.36
CA PRO A 392 -34.63 17.85 6.58
C PRO A 392 -33.83 18.79 5.67
N PRO A 393 -34.42 19.36 4.61
CA PRO A 393 -33.75 20.39 3.80
C PRO A 393 -33.29 21.56 4.68
N LEU A 394 -32.01 21.90 4.61
CA LEU A 394 -31.40 22.99 5.38
C LEU A 394 -30.81 24.04 4.43
N SER A 395 -30.91 25.31 4.82
CA SER A 395 -30.24 26.40 4.08
C SER A 395 -28.73 26.29 4.23
N HIS A 396 -28.02 26.39 3.11
CA HIS A 396 -26.56 26.34 3.02
C HIS A 396 -25.92 27.73 2.79
N ALA A 397 -26.64 28.82 3.06
CA ALA A 397 -26.15 30.19 2.88
C ALA A 397 -24.89 30.49 3.72
N ASN A 398 -24.85 30.03 4.97
CA ASN A 398 -23.65 30.04 5.80
C ASN A 398 -23.19 28.61 6.09
N PHE A 399 -22.07 28.21 5.50
CA PHE A 399 -21.53 26.86 5.64
C PHE A 399 -21.20 26.45 7.08
N LYS A 400 -20.83 27.40 7.96
CA LYS A 400 -20.52 27.07 9.35
C LYS A 400 -21.78 26.67 10.12
N ASP A 401 -22.86 27.44 9.92
CA ASP A 401 -24.15 27.17 10.54
C ASP A 401 -24.79 25.92 9.94
N PHE A 402 -24.71 25.77 8.61
CA PHE A 402 -25.13 24.56 7.91
C PHE A 402 -24.46 23.30 8.47
N THR A 403 -23.12 23.31 8.60
CA THR A 403 -22.37 22.19 9.17
C THR A 403 -22.81 21.88 10.60
N THR A 404 -23.01 22.91 11.42
CA THR A 404 -23.45 22.75 12.81
C THR A 404 -24.85 22.13 12.89
N ASN A 405 -25.79 22.61 12.08
CA ASN A 405 -27.15 22.07 12.01
C ASN A 405 -27.15 20.61 11.53
N VAL A 406 -26.41 20.30 10.47
CA VAL A 406 -26.21 18.91 9.99
C VAL A 406 -25.69 18.01 11.12
N LEU A 407 -24.65 18.44 11.83
CA LEU A 407 -24.09 17.67 12.95
C LEU A 407 -25.09 17.47 14.10
N ILE A 408 -25.93 18.46 14.39
CA ILE A 408 -27.01 18.33 15.40
C ILE A 408 -28.03 17.27 14.97
N HIS A 409 -28.48 17.29 13.70
CA HIS A 409 -29.43 16.30 13.19
C HIS A 409 -28.83 14.89 13.19
N VAL A 410 -27.59 14.74 12.73
CA VAL A 410 -26.88 13.46 12.75
C VAL A 410 -26.69 12.96 14.19
N ALA A 411 -26.31 13.82 15.12
CA ALA A 411 -26.16 13.46 16.54
C ALA A 411 -27.47 12.93 17.14
N ARG A 412 -28.60 13.57 16.83
CA ARG A 412 -29.93 13.13 17.28
C ARG A 412 -30.32 11.79 16.66
N LYS A 413 -30.14 11.63 15.35
CA LYS A 413 -30.48 10.39 14.62
C LYS A 413 -29.64 9.19 15.10
N THR A 414 -28.36 9.41 15.34
CA THR A 414 -27.38 8.36 15.69
C THR A 414 -27.21 8.15 17.20
N GLY A 415 -27.97 8.88 18.02
CA GLY A 415 -27.92 8.78 19.48
C GLY A 415 -26.61 9.30 20.10
N ARG A 416 -25.84 10.12 19.38
CA ARG A 416 -24.59 10.73 19.88
C ARG A 416 -24.90 11.97 20.71
N LEU A 417 -25.55 11.73 21.85
CA LEU A 417 -25.96 12.77 22.80
C LEU A 417 -25.04 12.74 24.03
N GLY A 418 -24.72 13.91 24.55
CA GLY A 418 -24.05 14.11 25.83
C GLY A 418 -25.02 14.10 27.01
N LYS A 419 -24.52 14.53 28.17
CA LYS A 419 -25.34 14.67 29.38
C LYS A 419 -26.47 15.68 29.15
N GLY A 420 -27.66 15.37 29.64
CA GLY A 420 -28.84 16.23 29.47
C GLY A 420 -29.42 16.25 28.05
N GLY A 421 -29.06 15.27 27.19
CA GLY A 421 -29.58 15.19 25.82
C GLY A 421 -28.97 16.20 24.85
N ILE A 422 -27.87 16.87 25.23
CA ILE A 422 -27.19 17.86 24.40
C ILE A 422 -26.47 17.14 23.25
N PRO A 423 -26.71 17.47 21.97
CA PRO A 423 -26.02 16.88 20.83
C PRO A 423 -24.48 17.00 20.93
N ASN A 424 -23.76 15.89 20.78
CA ASN A 424 -22.29 15.90 20.77
C ASN A 424 -21.77 15.98 19.32
N LEU A 425 -21.31 17.18 18.94
CA LEU A 425 -20.85 17.47 17.58
C LEU A 425 -19.57 16.71 17.22
N GLU A 426 -18.63 16.54 18.15
CA GLU A 426 -17.39 15.79 17.91
C GLU A 426 -17.70 14.31 17.63
N ALA A 427 -18.55 13.70 18.46
CA ALA A 427 -18.94 12.30 18.29
C ALA A 427 -19.76 12.05 17.02
N ALA A 428 -20.58 13.02 16.60
CA ALA A 428 -21.30 12.98 15.33
C ALA A 428 -20.36 13.16 14.14
N SER A 429 -19.43 14.11 14.19
CA SER A 429 -18.44 14.33 13.13
C SER A 429 -17.59 13.09 12.88
N LYS A 430 -17.16 12.40 13.95
CA LYS A 430 -16.46 11.12 13.86
C LYS A 430 -17.29 10.02 13.22
N ASN A 431 -18.61 10.03 13.42
CA ASN A 431 -19.48 9.08 12.76
C ASN A 431 -19.52 9.32 11.25
N ILE A 432 -19.73 10.56 10.84
CA ILE A 432 -19.77 10.97 9.42
C ILE A 432 -18.46 10.61 8.71
N ILE A 433 -17.31 10.91 9.32
CA ILE A 433 -15.99 10.61 8.72
C ILE A 433 -15.77 9.09 8.58
N ASN A 434 -16.25 8.28 9.52
CA ASN A 434 -16.18 6.82 9.40
C ASN A 434 -17.11 6.31 8.28
N ASP A 435 -18.34 6.79 8.21
CA ASP A 435 -19.29 6.40 7.16
C ASP A 435 -18.79 6.81 5.75
N TRP A 436 -18.13 7.97 5.64
CA TRP A 436 -17.40 8.41 4.45
C TRP A 436 -16.24 7.46 4.09
N ARG A 437 -15.43 7.08 5.08
CA ARG A 437 -14.29 6.17 4.87
C ARG A 437 -14.74 4.79 4.40
N ASP A 438 -15.83 4.29 4.97
CA ASP A 438 -16.35 2.96 4.71
C ASP A 438 -17.17 2.89 3.40
N GLY A 439 -17.38 4.04 2.73
CA GLY A 439 -18.07 4.15 1.45
C GLY A 439 -19.60 4.10 1.57
N ARG A 440 -20.16 4.41 2.74
CA ARG A 440 -21.61 4.55 2.94
C ARG A 440 -22.12 5.89 2.44
N ILE A 441 -21.26 6.90 2.49
CA ILE A 441 -21.49 8.22 1.90
C ILE A 441 -20.68 8.27 0.62
N LEU A 442 -21.37 8.50 -0.51
CA LEU A 442 -20.71 8.77 -1.78
C LEU A 442 -20.26 10.22 -1.86
N GLY A 443 -19.19 10.43 -2.62
CA GLY A 443 -18.72 11.76 -2.98
C GLY A 443 -17.37 11.70 -3.67
N TRP A 444 -17.16 12.62 -4.59
CA TRP A 444 -15.95 12.70 -5.40
C TRP A 444 -15.71 14.14 -5.86
N THR A 445 -14.50 14.40 -6.33
CA THR A 445 -14.17 15.62 -7.07
C THR A 445 -14.46 15.40 -8.56
N GLN A 446 -14.93 16.46 -9.23
CA GLN A 446 -15.05 16.46 -10.68
C GLN A 446 -13.68 16.73 -11.30
N ALA A 447 -13.39 16.08 -12.43
CA ALA A 447 -12.20 16.37 -13.21
C ALA A 447 -12.25 17.83 -13.70
N PRO A 448 -11.11 18.55 -13.75
CA PRO A 448 -11.09 19.88 -14.34
C PRO A 448 -11.45 19.78 -15.83
N GLU A 449 -12.41 20.57 -16.28
CA GLU A 449 -12.71 20.72 -17.69
C GLU A 449 -11.53 21.39 -18.38
N TYR A 450 -10.77 20.63 -19.18
CA TYR A 450 -9.83 21.21 -20.12
C TYR A 450 -10.64 21.87 -21.24
N THR A 451 -10.97 23.14 -21.07
CA THR A 451 -11.40 23.98 -22.19
C THR A 451 -10.15 24.29 -23.02
N GLU A 452 -10.21 23.98 -24.32
CA GLU A 452 -9.12 24.20 -25.29
C GLU A 452 -8.60 25.65 -25.29
N ALA A 453 -9.37 26.60 -24.73
CA ALA A 453 -8.99 28.00 -24.54
C ALA A 453 -7.68 28.23 -23.77
N LEU A 454 -7.24 27.31 -22.88
CA LEU A 454 -5.97 27.46 -22.15
C LEU A 454 -4.75 27.03 -22.98
N ALA A 455 -4.93 26.26 -24.05
CA ALA A 455 -3.85 25.94 -25.00
C ALA A 455 -3.58 27.12 -25.96
N ASP A 456 -4.61 27.93 -26.25
CA ASP A 456 -4.52 29.09 -27.13
C ASP A 456 -3.97 30.36 -26.45
N GLU A 457 -4.05 30.47 -25.12
CA GLU A 457 -3.49 31.62 -24.38
C GLU A 457 -1.96 31.64 -24.37
N GLU A 458 -1.29 30.48 -24.39
CA GLU A 458 0.17 30.40 -24.49
C GLU A 458 0.70 30.56 -25.93
N ASN A 459 -0.19 30.53 -26.95
CA ASN A 459 0.20 30.51 -28.37
C ASN A 459 -0.29 31.72 -29.18
N ARG A 460 -0.72 32.83 -28.54
CA ARG A 460 -0.98 34.09 -29.27
C ARG A 460 0.30 34.93 -29.44
N PRO A 461 0.69 35.26 -30.68
CA PRO A 461 1.70 36.28 -30.90
C PRO A 461 1.14 37.65 -30.48
N GLY A 462 1.92 38.38 -29.69
CA GLY A 462 1.48 39.59 -29.00
C GLY A 462 0.96 40.71 -29.91
N ILE A 463 -0.03 41.44 -29.41
CA ILE A 463 -0.42 42.76 -29.92
C ILE A 463 -0.22 43.80 -28.82
N SER A 464 0.68 44.72 -29.15
CA SER A 464 1.06 45.96 -28.49
C SER A 464 -0.07 46.72 -27.78
N SER A 465 0.14 47.05 -26.50
CA SER A 465 -0.25 48.37 -25.99
C SER A 465 0.83 48.93 -25.07
N SER A 466 1.16 50.19 -25.34
CA SER A 466 2.27 50.95 -24.82
C SER A 466 2.02 51.41 -23.37
N LYS A 467 3.00 51.15 -22.49
CA LYS A 467 3.42 52.11 -21.47
C LYS A 467 4.78 51.71 -20.90
N SER A 468 5.71 52.63 -21.08
CA SER A 468 7.08 52.71 -20.59
C SER A 468 7.24 52.28 -19.14
N LEU A 469 8.26 51.45 -18.84
CA LEU A 469 9.15 51.54 -17.67
C LEU A 469 10.36 50.61 -17.92
N LYS A 470 11.53 51.03 -17.44
CA LYS A 470 12.88 50.57 -17.83
C LYS A 470 13.22 49.12 -17.42
N ALA A 471 13.99 48.44 -18.27
CA ALA A 471 14.58 47.11 -18.04
C ALA A 471 15.78 47.13 -17.07
N PRO A 472 16.18 45.94 -16.55
CA PRO A 472 17.55 45.50 -16.80
C PRO A 472 17.69 44.04 -17.31
N ALA A 473 18.63 43.91 -18.26
CA ALA A 473 19.53 42.82 -18.67
C ALA A 473 19.16 41.31 -18.65
N LYS A 474 19.23 40.74 -19.87
CA LYS A 474 19.35 39.36 -20.37
C LYS A 474 20.08 38.31 -19.50
N GLN A 475 19.53 37.09 -19.50
CA GLN A 475 20.26 35.82 -19.73
C GLN A 475 19.46 34.96 -20.73
N GLN A 476 20.14 34.40 -21.73
CA GLN A 476 19.55 33.70 -22.88
C GLN A 476 19.57 32.18 -22.63
N ASP A 477 18.40 31.53 -22.56
CA ASP A 477 18.26 30.08 -22.67
C ASP A 477 17.93 29.71 -24.12
N THR A 478 18.78 28.88 -24.74
CA THR A 478 18.58 28.35 -26.08
C THR A 478 17.53 27.23 -26.05
N LYS A 479 16.34 27.48 -26.61
CA LYS A 479 15.31 26.47 -26.85
C LYS A 479 15.62 25.71 -28.14
N THR A 480 15.88 24.41 -28.04
CA THR A 480 15.99 23.51 -29.20
C THR A 480 14.61 22.90 -29.47
N VAL A 481 14.05 23.17 -30.65
CA VAL A 481 12.74 22.64 -31.08
C VAL A 481 12.94 21.25 -31.68
N VAL A 482 12.25 20.24 -31.15
CA VAL A 482 12.23 18.88 -31.70
C VAL A 482 11.29 18.86 -32.91
N GLN A 483 11.80 18.45 -34.07
CA GLN A 483 11.07 18.56 -35.35
C GLN A 483 10.21 17.33 -35.68
N GLU A 484 10.41 16.18 -35.05
CA GLU A 484 9.62 14.97 -35.36
C GLU A 484 9.30 14.18 -34.08
N TRP A 485 8.03 13.78 -33.97
CA TRP A 485 7.53 12.91 -32.89
C TRP A 485 7.65 11.44 -33.32
N ALA A 486 7.89 10.54 -32.36
CA ALA A 486 7.94 9.11 -32.63
C ALA A 486 6.59 8.58 -33.17
N LYS A 487 6.66 7.53 -33.99
CA LYS A 487 5.53 6.90 -34.67
C LYS A 487 4.49 6.38 -33.67
N GLU A 488 3.21 6.62 -33.95
CA GLU A 488 2.08 6.24 -33.09
C GLU A 488 2.00 4.73 -32.85
N PHE A 489 1.56 4.37 -31.65
CA PHE A 489 1.36 2.99 -31.21
C PHE A 489 -0.01 2.49 -31.70
N ASP A 490 -0.03 1.42 -32.50
CA ASP A 490 -1.28 0.84 -33.03
C ASP A 490 -2.05 0.10 -31.92
N LEU A 491 -3.30 0.53 -31.69
CA LEU A 491 -4.20 0.05 -30.65
C LEU A 491 -5.33 -0.83 -31.19
N GLY A 492 -5.40 -1.04 -32.52
CA GLY A 492 -6.52 -1.74 -33.17
C GLY A 492 -6.68 -3.19 -32.71
N GLY A 493 -5.56 -3.90 -32.47
CA GLY A 493 -5.58 -5.32 -32.10
C GLY A 493 -5.91 -5.61 -30.63
N LEU A 494 -6.12 -4.60 -29.77
CA LEU A 494 -6.33 -4.82 -28.33
C LEU A 494 -7.81 -4.99 -27.94
N TRP A 495 -8.76 -4.64 -28.83
CA TRP A 495 -10.19 -4.52 -28.49
C TRP A 495 -11.14 -5.37 -29.35
N THR A 496 -10.65 -6.08 -30.37
CA THR A 496 -11.45 -7.03 -31.16
C THR A 496 -11.24 -8.45 -30.64
N PRO A 497 -12.28 -9.14 -30.12
CA PRO A 497 -12.25 -10.59 -29.99
C PRO A 497 -12.26 -11.20 -31.39
N GLY A 498 -11.44 -12.23 -31.62
CA GLY A 498 -11.14 -12.79 -32.94
C GLY A 498 -12.37 -13.10 -33.79
N GLU A 499 -12.30 -12.66 -35.04
CA GLU A 499 -12.91 -13.33 -36.18
C GLU A 499 -11.75 -13.74 -37.08
N ASP A 500 -11.73 -15.04 -37.37
CA ASP A 500 -10.68 -15.77 -38.06
C ASP A 500 -10.50 -15.33 -39.52
N ASP A 501 -9.33 -15.67 -40.04
CA ASP A 501 -8.93 -15.68 -41.45
C ASP A 501 -10.00 -16.34 -42.34
N GLU A 502 -10.57 -15.59 -43.30
CA GLU A 502 -11.10 -16.12 -44.55
C GLU A 502 -10.72 -15.17 -45.71
N ASP A 503 -9.76 -15.64 -46.51
CA ASP A 503 -9.54 -15.48 -47.96
C ASP A 503 -9.86 -14.14 -48.69
N VAL A 504 -8.93 -13.71 -49.55
CA VAL A 504 -9.00 -13.94 -51.02
C VAL A 504 -7.87 -13.16 -51.73
N ASP A 505 -7.05 -13.92 -52.46
CA ASP A 505 -6.18 -13.46 -53.54
C ASP A 505 -6.95 -12.59 -54.57
N MET A 506 -6.43 -11.38 -54.85
CA MET A 506 -6.33 -10.84 -56.22
C MET A 506 -5.35 -9.68 -56.32
#